data_AF-A0A024QFC4-F1
#
_entry.id   AF-A0A024QFC4-F1
#
_cell.length_a   1.000
_cell.length_b   1.000
_cell.length_c   1.000
_cell.angle_alpha   90.00
_cell.angle_beta   90.00
_cell.angle_gamma   90.00
#
_symmetry.space_group_name_H-M   'P 1'
#
loop_
_entity.id
_entity.type
_entity.pdbx_description
1 polymer ?
#
loop_
_entity_poly.entity_id
_entity_poly.type
_entity_poly.pdbx_seq_one_letter_code
_entity_poly.pdbx_strand_id
1 'polypeptide(L)' 'MRYIATIIWALVISGVLSYVLSSMRGDSFSMMGTIVFAVIMFIAIVILGDSAIHDDNAEN' A
#
# COMPACT_ATOMS: atom_id res chain seq x y z
N MET A 1 -7.23 9.43 -13.06
CA MET A 1 -6.09 10.13 -12.41
C MET A 1 -5.90 9.69 -10.96
N ARG A 2 -6.94 9.66 -10.11
CA ARG A 2 -6.87 9.18 -8.71
C ARG A 2 -6.31 7.75 -8.56
N TYR A 3 -6.88 6.76 -9.24
CA TYR A 3 -6.47 5.35 -9.09
C TYR A 3 -5.05 5.03 -9.60
N ILE A 4 -4.62 5.66 -10.70
CA ILE A 4 -3.25 5.50 -11.24
C ILE A 4 -2.23 6.07 -10.25
N ALA A 5 -2.51 7.24 -9.66
CA ALA A 5 -1.68 7.80 -8.61
C ALA A 5 -1.66 6.91 -7.36
N THR A 6 -2.82 6.36 -6.94
CA THR A 6 -2.89 5.43 -5.80
C THR A 6 -2.04 4.18 -6.01
N ILE A 7 -2.05 3.59 -7.21
CA ILE A 7 -1.23 2.42 -7.53
C ILE A 7 0.27 2.75 -7.49
N ILE A 8 0.68 3.88 -8.07
CA ILE A 8 2.08 4.31 -8.06
C ILE A 8 2.55 4.56 -6.62
N TRP A 9 1.75 5.27 -5.82
CA TRP A 9 2.07 5.54 -4.42
C TRP A 9 2.08 4.28 -3.55
N ALA A 10 1.17 3.33 -3.78
CA ALA A 10 1.14 2.05 -3.06
C ALA A 10 2.42 1.22 -3.30
N LEU A 11 2.93 1.20 -4.54
CA LEU A 11 4.19 0.52 -4.88
C LEU A 11 5.40 1.20 -4.22
N VAL A 12 5.48 2.53 -4.31
CA VAL A 12 6.60 3.30 -3.71
C VAL A 12 6.61 3.13 -2.19
N ILE A 13 5.47 3.29 -1.53
CA ILE A 13 5.36 3.16 -0.07
C ILE A 13 5.69 1.74 0.39
N SER A 14 5.20 0.71 -0.32
CA SER A 14 5.49 -0.68 0.04
C SER A 14 6.97 -1.04 -0.11
N GLY A 15 7.65 -0.48 -1.12
CA GLY A 15 9.09 -0.64 -1.31
C GLY A 15 9.89 -0.01 -0.18
N VAL A 16 9.56 1.25 0.19
CA VAL A 16 10.21 1.96 1.30
C VAL A 16 9.99 1.23 2.62
N LEU A 17 8.76 0.78 2.90
CA LEU A 17 8.43 0.04 4.11
C LEU A 17 9.21 -1.27 4.23
N SER A 18 9.32 -2.04 3.13
CA SER A 18 10.07 -3.30 3.15
C SER A 18 11.56 -3.07 3.36
N TYR A 19 12.12 -2.01 2.76
CA TYR A 19 13.51 -1.59 3.01
C TYR A 19 13.74 -1.21 4.48
N VAL A 20 12.85 -0.39 5.06
CA VAL A 20 12.95 0.03 6.47
C VAL A 20 12.84 -1.18 7.40
N LEU A 21 11.88 -2.07 7.18
CA LEU A 21 11.68 -3.27 8.01
C LEU A 21 12.87 -4.24 7.93
N SER A 22 13.45 -4.42 6.74
CA SER A 22 14.68 -5.21 6.56
C SER A 22 15.85 -4.55 7.29
N SER A 23 15.98 -3.23 7.17
CA SER A 23 17.03 -2.45 7.84
C SER A 23 16.90 -2.46 9.37
N MET A 24 15.67 -2.48 9.91
CA MET A 24 15.43 -2.58 11.35
C MET A 24 15.77 -3.96 11.91
N ARG A 25 15.59 -5.03 11.11
CA ARG A 25 16.02 -6.38 11.48
C ARG A 25 17.52 -6.61 11.29
N GLY A 26 18.23 -5.71 10.60
CA GLY A 26 19.61 -5.93 10.18
C GLY A 26 19.75 -7.09 9.18
N ASP A 27 18.66 -7.44 8.51
CA ASP A 27 18.55 -8.63 7.66
C ASP A 27 18.65 -8.25 6.17
N SER A 28 19.03 -9.22 5.35
CA SER A 28 19.23 -9.01 3.91
C SER A 28 17.91 -8.65 3.23
N PHE A 29 17.92 -7.65 2.35
CA PHE A 29 16.72 -7.23 1.62
C PHE A 29 16.11 -8.40 0.84
N SER A 30 14.97 -8.89 1.30
CA SER A 30 14.22 -9.95 0.63
C SER A 30 13.24 -9.35 -0.37
N MET A 31 13.58 -9.48 -1.65
CA MET A 31 12.72 -9.04 -2.75
C MET A 31 11.37 -9.79 -2.75
N MET A 32 11.37 -11.07 -2.38
CA MET A 32 10.15 -11.87 -2.30
C MET A 32 9.26 -11.47 -1.12
N GLY A 33 9.86 -11.15 0.04
CA GLY A 33 9.13 -10.60 1.19
C GLY A 33 8.50 -9.24 0.87
N THR A 34 9.21 -8.40 0.12
CA THR A 34 8.71 -7.09 -0.34
C THR A 34 7.49 -7.23 -1.24
N ILE A 35 7.51 -8.19 -2.18
CA ILE A 35 6.37 -8.43 -3.08
C ILE A 35 5.14 -8.92 -2.31
N VAL A 36 5.31 -9.85 -1.37
CA VAL A 36 4.21 -10.33 -0.52
C VAL A 36 3.63 -9.19 0.31
N PHE A 37 4.49 -8.36 0.92
CA PHE A 37 4.07 -7.21 1.69
C PHE A 37 3.33 -6.18 0.84
N ALA A 38 3.80 -5.92 -0.39
CA ALA A 38 3.15 -5.02 -1.33
C ALA A 38 1.75 -5.52 -1.74
N VAL A 39 1.56 -6.82 -1.94
CA VAL A 39 0.23 -7.41 -2.23
C VAL A 39 -0.73 -7.21 -1.05
N ILE A 40 -0.26 -7.46 0.18
CA ILE A 40 -1.07 -7.26 1.39
C ILE A 40 -1.45 -5.78 1.56
N MET A 41 -0.49 -4.87 1.41
CA MET A 41 -0.73 -3.43 1.49
C MET A 41 -1.69 -2.95 0.41
N PHE A 42 -1.58 -3.46 -0.82
CA PHE A 42 -2.51 -3.13 -1.89
C PHE A 42 -3.94 -3.53 -1.55
N ILE A 43 -4.15 -4.75 -1.06
CA ILE A 43 -5.49 -5.21 -0.63
C ILE A 43 -6.02 -4.32 0.50
N ALA A 44 -5.20 -3.99 1.50
CA ALA A 44 -5.59 -3.13 2.60
C ALA A 44 -6.00 -1.72 2.13
N ILE A 45 -5.24 -1.13 1.19
CA ILE A 45 -5.55 0.19 0.63
C ILE A 45 -6.83 0.16 -0.20
N VAL A 46 -7.07 -0.90 -0.98
CA VAL A 46 -8.32 -1.05 -1.76
C VAL A 46 -9.51 -1.12 -0.82
N ILE A 47 -9.46 -1.99 0.20
CA ILE A 47 -10.53 -2.11 1.20
C ILE A 47 -10.75 -0.77 1.90
N LEU A 48 -9.68 -0.12 2.35
CA LEU A 48 -9.79 1.16 3.06
C LEU A 48 -10.32 2.28 2.15
N GLY A 49 -9.95 2.29 0.86
CA GLY A 49 -10.48 3.24 -0.10
C GLY A 49 -11.97 3.04 -0.39
N ASP A 50 -12.42 1.79 -0.43
CA ASP A 50 -13.83 1.43 -0.66
C ASP A 50 -14.69 1.59 0.61
N SER A 51 -14.11 1.38 1.80
CA SER A 51 -14.83 1.49 3.08
C SER A 51 -14.82 2.90 3.66
N ALA A 52 -13.72 3.66 3.49
CA ALA A 52 -13.57 4.98 4.10
C ALA A 52 -14.15 6.11 3.22
N ILE A 53 -14.38 5.86 1.93
CA ILE A 53 -15.10 6.75 1.03
C ILE A 53 -16.46 6.11 0.72
N HIS A 54 -17.28 5.92 1.75
CA HIS A 54 -18.73 5.96 1.51
C HIS A 54 -19.07 7.42 1.19
N ASP A 55 -19.73 7.61 0.07
CA ASP A 55 -20.04 8.93 -0.48
C ASP A 55 -21.14 9.57 0.37
N ASP A 56 -20.75 10.40 1.33
CA ASP A 56 -21.65 11.27 2.10
C ASP A 56 -22.26 12.40 1.23
N ASN A 57 -22.16 12.32 -0.11
CA ASN A 57 -22.83 13.21 -1.07
C ASN A 57 -24.03 12.55 -1.77
N ALA A 58 -24.76 11.70 -1.05
CA ALA A 58 -26.17 11.46 -1.36
C ALA A 58 -27.02 12.44 -0.56
N GLU A 59 -27.35 13.56 -1.20
CA GLU A 59 -28.59 14.36 -1.04
C GLU A 59 -28.34 15.88 -0.91
N ASN A 60 -29.19 16.59 -1.66
CA ASN A 60 -29.25 18.02 -1.94
C ASN A 60 -29.26 18.94 -0.72
#